data_AF-A0A396J0C3-F1
#
_entry.id   AF-A0A396J0C3-F1
#
_cell.length_a   1.000
_cell.length_b   1.000
_cell.length_c   1.000
_cell.angle_alpha   90.00
_cell.angle_beta   90.00
_cell.angle_gamma   90.00
#
_symmetry.space_group_name_H-M   'P 1'
#
loop_
_entity.id
_entity.type
_entity.pdbx_description
1 polymer ?
#
loop_
_entity_poly.entity_id
_entity_poly.type
_entity_poly.pdbx_seq_one_letter_code
_entity_poly.pdbx_strand_id
1 'polypeptide(L)'
;MNLFAERQKVDGQCAHNKSQIEDLKQDIANFNKDKQSFSKALAKKDKSLVDVQNHIEQLKASIDRKKDEMGTDLVDHLTPEEKKLMSELNPEIKAFKEKLVSCKNDRIEVIEGKALKTELETNLRTNLKRRKQDLEAVISSADADSMVVDADSMTLEEEYERKHQEEAKELEELLDKKNSYSAKVEEYTRNIKELGPLTSDVFEMYKHRSIKDLKKRLHKCKDNLQQFSHVNKKALDQYINFTEQREELQKRQAELVVGEKVIKELISLLDQRKDESVERTFKGVASHFRRVFSELVKGGNADLVMMMKKKVCGYQITS
;
A
#
# COMPACT_ATOMS: atom_id res chain seq x y z
N MET A 1 21.08 -94.72 37.29
CA MET A 1 21.68 -93.46 36.77
C MET A 1 20.92 -93.04 35.54
N ASN A 2 20.35 -91.84 35.51
CA ASN A 2 20.10 -91.18 34.22
C ASN A 2 20.38 -89.67 34.31
N LEU A 3 21.51 -89.34 34.92
CA LEU A 3 22.06 -87.99 35.08
C LEU A 3 22.20 -87.24 33.73
N PHE A 4 22.33 -87.98 32.63
CA PHE A 4 22.47 -87.41 31.29
C PHE A 4 21.16 -86.75 30.79
N ALA A 5 20.02 -87.41 30.97
CA ALA A 5 18.73 -86.88 30.55
C ALA A 5 18.32 -85.64 31.37
N GLU A 6 18.61 -85.64 32.66
CA GLU A 6 18.36 -84.50 33.54
C GLU A 6 19.26 -83.31 33.21
N ARG A 7 20.54 -83.56 32.89
CA ARG A 7 21.47 -82.54 32.40
C ARG A 7 21.03 -81.95 31.06
N GLN A 8 20.57 -82.78 30.11
CA GLN A 8 20.08 -82.31 28.81
C GLN A 8 18.82 -81.44 28.94
N LYS A 9 17.92 -81.76 29.88
CA LYS A 9 16.74 -80.95 30.18
C LYS A 9 17.12 -79.59 30.78
N VAL A 10 18.05 -79.58 31.76
CA VAL A 10 18.57 -78.35 32.37
C VAL A 10 19.28 -77.49 31.34
N ASP A 11 20.09 -78.07 30.46
CA ASP A 11 20.80 -77.35 29.40
C ASP A 11 19.82 -76.73 28.38
N GLY A 12 18.74 -77.43 28.03
CA GLY A 12 17.67 -76.91 27.17
C GLY A 12 16.90 -75.74 27.81
N GLN A 13 16.60 -75.84 29.10
CA GLN A 13 15.99 -74.75 29.87
C GLN A 13 16.93 -73.54 30.01
N CYS A 14 18.22 -73.80 30.20
CA CYS A 14 19.24 -72.75 30.25
C CYS A 14 19.36 -72.02 28.90
N ALA A 15 19.35 -72.76 27.79
CA ALA A 15 19.35 -72.17 26.44
C ALA A 15 18.08 -71.35 26.15
N HIS A 16 16.91 -71.84 26.54
CA HIS A 16 15.64 -71.11 26.38
C HIS A 16 15.61 -69.82 27.20
N ASN A 17 15.98 -69.90 28.49
CA ASN A 17 16.06 -68.72 29.35
C ASN A 17 17.09 -67.71 28.84
N LYS A 18 18.21 -68.18 28.28
CA LYS A 18 19.23 -67.31 27.68
C LYS A 18 18.69 -66.59 26.44
N SER A 19 17.93 -67.27 25.59
CA SER A 19 17.25 -66.65 24.44
C SER A 19 16.24 -65.59 24.90
N GLN A 20 15.39 -65.91 25.88
CA GLN A 20 14.42 -64.96 26.42
C GLN A 20 15.09 -63.73 27.05
N ILE A 21 16.22 -63.92 27.75
CA ILE A 21 17.01 -62.81 28.29
C ILE A 21 17.55 -61.92 27.17
N GLU A 22 18.00 -62.51 26.05
CA GLU A 22 18.50 -61.76 24.90
C GLU A 22 17.38 -60.94 24.22
N ASP A 23 16.20 -61.54 24.04
CA ASP A 23 15.02 -60.87 23.49
C ASP A 23 14.58 -59.71 24.39
N LEU A 24 14.48 -59.93 25.70
CA LEU A 24 14.14 -58.88 26.67
C LEU A 24 15.18 -57.76 26.71
N LYS A 25 16.47 -58.07 26.54
CA LYS A 25 17.52 -57.03 26.45
C LYS A 25 17.35 -56.18 25.19
N GLN A 26 17.00 -56.80 24.06
CA GLN A 26 16.75 -56.09 22.82
C GLN A 26 15.53 -55.18 22.93
N ASP A 27 14.46 -55.65 23.56
CA ASP A 27 13.27 -54.85 23.84
C ASP A 27 13.57 -53.68 24.77
N ILE A 28 14.32 -53.90 25.85
CA ILE A 28 14.78 -52.82 26.74
C ILE A 28 15.61 -51.77 25.97
N ALA A 29 16.49 -52.20 25.06
CA ALA A 29 17.26 -51.29 24.23
C ALA A 29 16.36 -50.46 23.29
N ASN A 30 15.36 -51.08 22.68
CA ASN A 30 14.38 -50.42 21.82
C ASN A 30 13.54 -49.41 22.61
N PHE A 31 12.98 -49.80 23.76
CA PHE A 31 12.22 -48.91 24.64
C PHE A 31 13.05 -47.72 25.14
N ASN A 32 14.33 -47.92 25.44
CA ASN A 32 15.23 -46.83 25.81
C ASN A 32 15.47 -45.84 24.66
N LYS A 33 15.59 -46.33 23.43
CA LYS A 33 15.73 -45.49 22.23
C LYS A 33 14.45 -44.69 21.98
N ASP A 34 13.29 -45.30 22.12
CA ASP A 34 11.99 -44.64 21.99
C ASP A 34 11.77 -43.61 23.10
N LYS A 35 12.12 -43.93 24.35
CA LYS A 35 12.10 -42.96 25.45
C LYS A 35 12.95 -41.72 25.14
N GLN A 36 14.13 -41.91 24.55
CA GLN A 36 15.00 -40.79 24.17
C GLN A 36 14.40 -39.96 23.01
N SER A 37 13.76 -40.60 22.03
CA SER A 37 13.11 -39.91 20.92
C SER A 37 11.90 -39.10 21.39
N PHE A 38 11.06 -39.68 22.26
CA PHE A 38 9.93 -39.00 22.90
C PHE A 38 10.38 -37.84 23.79
N SER A 39 11.45 -38.00 24.59
CA SER A 39 11.99 -36.91 25.41
C SER A 39 12.44 -35.72 24.55
N LYS A 40 13.10 -35.97 23.41
CA LYS A 40 13.50 -34.92 22.47
C LYS A 40 12.29 -34.24 21.82
N ALA A 41 11.25 -35.01 21.48
CA ALA A 41 10.01 -34.46 20.93
C ALA A 41 9.28 -33.59 21.95
N LEU A 42 9.23 -34.02 23.22
CA LEU A 42 8.64 -33.27 24.33
C LEU A 42 9.35 -31.92 24.53
N ALA A 43 10.68 -31.92 24.59
CA ALA A 43 11.47 -30.69 24.74
C ALA A 43 11.24 -29.69 23.59
N LYS A 44 11.05 -30.17 22.36
CA LYS A 44 10.68 -29.31 21.22
C LYS A 44 9.27 -28.73 21.37
N LYS A 45 8.31 -29.52 21.87
CA LYS A 45 6.95 -29.06 22.12
C LYS A 45 6.91 -28.03 23.26
N ASP A 46 7.66 -28.23 24.33
CA ASP A 46 7.77 -27.27 25.44
C ASP A 46 8.33 -25.93 24.95
N LYS A 47 9.39 -25.95 24.13
CA LYS A 47 9.94 -24.73 23.54
C LYS A 47 8.91 -24.00 22.65
N SER A 48 8.23 -24.73 21.78
CA SER A 48 7.17 -24.16 20.94
C SER A 48 5.99 -23.62 21.76
N LEU A 49 5.69 -24.22 22.92
CA LEU A 49 4.63 -23.78 23.81
C LEU A 49 5.00 -22.43 24.45
N VAL A 50 6.25 -22.27 24.88
CA VAL A 50 6.77 -20.98 25.38
C VAL A 50 6.68 -19.90 24.30
N ASP A 51 7.05 -20.22 23.05
CA ASP A 51 6.96 -19.26 21.94
C ASP A 51 5.50 -18.80 21.69
N VAL A 52 4.55 -19.72 21.74
CA VAL A 52 3.11 -19.42 21.62
C VAL A 52 2.61 -18.59 22.80
N GLN A 53 3.05 -18.90 24.03
CA GLN A 53 2.70 -18.12 25.22
C GLN A 53 3.19 -16.67 25.12
N ASN A 54 4.43 -16.46 24.68
CA ASN A 54 4.99 -15.13 24.45
C ASN A 54 4.19 -14.36 23.39
N HIS A 55 3.76 -15.03 22.32
CA HIS A 55 2.93 -14.41 21.29
C HIS A 55 1.54 -14.01 21.82
N ILE A 56 0.94 -14.85 22.67
CA ILE A 56 -0.32 -14.54 23.35
C ILE A 56 -0.16 -13.32 24.26
N GLU A 57 0.93 -13.21 25.02
CA GLU A 57 1.20 -12.04 25.85
C GLU A 57 1.35 -10.76 25.03
N GLN A 58 2.08 -10.82 23.91
CA GLN A 58 2.22 -9.68 22.99
C GLN A 58 0.87 -9.24 22.42
N LEU A 59 0.03 -10.19 22.02
CA LEU A 59 -1.31 -9.91 21.52
C LEU A 59 -2.21 -9.31 22.60
N LYS A 60 -2.17 -9.81 23.83
CA LYS A 60 -2.89 -9.23 24.97
C LYS A 60 -2.48 -7.79 25.22
N ALA A 61 -1.18 -7.50 25.29
CA ALA A 61 -0.67 -6.14 25.45
C ALA A 61 -1.09 -5.21 24.30
N SER A 62 -1.19 -5.73 23.08
CA SER A 62 -1.70 -4.97 21.93
C SER A 62 -3.20 -4.69 22.04
N ILE A 63 -3.98 -5.67 22.49
CA ILE A 63 -5.42 -5.52 22.74
C ILE A 63 -5.66 -4.47 23.83
N ASP A 64 -4.90 -4.50 24.93
CA ASP A 64 -5.05 -3.55 26.03
C ASP A 64 -4.73 -2.12 25.57
N ARG A 65 -3.62 -1.92 24.83
CA ARG A 65 -3.33 -0.62 24.19
C ARG A 65 -4.46 -0.13 23.28
N LYS A 66 -5.04 -1.03 22.48
CA LYS A 66 -6.14 -0.66 21.58
C LYS A 66 -7.44 -0.39 22.33
N LYS A 67 -7.69 -1.04 23.47
CA LYS A 67 -8.82 -0.71 24.34
C LYS A 67 -8.64 0.66 25.00
N ASP A 68 -7.43 1.00 25.45
CA ASP A 68 -7.12 2.33 25.98
C ASP A 68 -7.34 3.40 24.90
N GLU A 69 -6.92 3.14 23.65
CA GLU A 69 -7.21 4.01 22.50
C GLU A 69 -8.72 4.12 22.20
N MET A 70 -9.48 3.02 22.26
CA MET A 70 -10.94 3.04 22.05
C MET A 70 -11.71 3.72 23.20
N GLY A 71 -11.11 3.83 24.39
CA GLY A 71 -11.67 4.58 25.51
C GLY A 71 -11.49 6.09 25.41
N THR A 72 -10.71 6.57 24.43
CA THR A 72 -10.66 7.99 24.08
C THR A 72 -11.81 8.32 23.14
N ASP A 73 -12.61 9.35 23.46
CA ASP A 73 -13.77 9.73 22.66
C ASP A 73 -13.35 10.06 21.22
N LEU A 74 -13.84 9.26 20.26
CA LEU A 74 -13.85 9.59 18.85
C LEU A 74 -14.79 10.77 18.65
N VAL A 75 -14.24 11.98 18.75
CA VAL A 75 -14.93 13.18 18.30
C VAL A 75 -15.26 12.96 16.81
N ASP A 76 -16.55 12.94 16.48
CA ASP A 76 -17.06 12.92 15.10
C ASP A 76 -16.65 14.24 14.43
N HIS A 77 -15.47 14.26 13.81
CA HIS A 77 -14.83 15.45 13.23
C HIS A 77 -15.43 15.85 11.87
N LEU A 78 -16.60 15.34 11.48
CA LEU A 78 -17.30 15.83 10.30
C LEU A 78 -18.59 16.48 10.71
N THR A 79 -18.50 17.80 10.82
CA THR A 79 -19.66 18.66 10.97
C THR A 79 -20.67 18.37 9.83
N PRO A 80 -21.97 18.56 10.07
CA PRO A 80 -23.01 18.42 9.03
C PRO A 80 -22.70 19.25 7.78
N GLU A 81 -21.99 20.35 7.95
CA GLU A 81 -21.53 21.26 6.90
C GLU A 81 -20.49 20.60 5.98
N GLU A 82 -19.53 19.87 6.53
CA GLU A 82 -18.51 19.15 5.75
C GLU A 82 -19.10 17.96 4.97
N LYS A 83 -20.11 17.28 5.54
CA LYS A 83 -20.85 16.23 4.83
C LYS A 83 -21.65 16.79 3.65
N LYS A 84 -22.24 17.98 3.81
CA LYS A 84 -22.95 18.68 2.72
C LYS A 84 -21.98 19.15 1.63
N LEU A 85 -20.82 19.69 2.01
CA LEU A 85 -19.79 20.12 1.05
C LEU A 85 -19.26 18.94 0.21
N MET A 86 -19.07 17.78 0.83
CA MET A 86 -18.70 16.54 0.12
C MET A 86 -19.78 16.07 -0.88
N SER A 87 -21.06 16.19 -0.52
CA SER A 87 -22.18 15.88 -1.40
C SER A 87 -22.22 16.81 -2.63
N GLU A 88 -21.84 18.07 -2.47
CA GLU A 88 -21.85 19.08 -3.54
C GLU A 88 -20.60 18.98 -4.44
N LEU A 89 -19.43 18.69 -3.86
CA LEU A 89 -18.15 18.61 -4.60
C LEU A 89 -18.05 17.41 -5.54
N ASN A 90 -18.64 16.26 -5.17
CA ASN A 90 -18.56 15.04 -5.98
C ASN A 90 -19.15 15.16 -7.40
N PRO A 91 -20.37 15.70 -7.61
CA PRO A 91 -20.89 15.95 -8.96
C PRO A 91 -20.10 17.02 -9.72
N GLU A 92 -19.53 18.00 -9.02
CA GLU A 92 -18.66 19.02 -9.62
C GLU A 92 -17.37 18.40 -10.17
N ILE A 93 -16.74 17.51 -9.40
CA ILE A 93 -15.57 16.73 -9.84
C ILE A 93 -15.89 15.90 -11.09
N LYS A 94 -17.09 15.31 -11.17
CA LYS A 94 -17.52 14.55 -12.34
C LYS A 94 -17.66 15.46 -13.58
N ALA A 95 -18.33 16.61 -13.43
CA ALA A 95 -18.47 17.59 -14.50
C ALA A 95 -17.12 18.13 -14.98
N PHE A 96 -16.17 18.38 -14.07
CA PHE A 96 -14.81 18.80 -14.43
C PHE A 96 -14.04 17.72 -15.19
N LYS A 97 -14.22 16.43 -14.85
CA LYS A 97 -13.61 15.33 -15.61
C LYS A 97 -14.16 15.24 -17.04
N GLU A 98 -15.47 15.40 -17.23
CA GLU A 98 -16.09 15.39 -18.56
C GLU A 98 -15.62 16.58 -19.41
N LYS A 99 -15.55 17.78 -18.84
CA LYS A 99 -14.98 18.97 -19.51
C LYS A 99 -13.50 18.79 -19.88
N LEU A 100 -12.70 18.14 -19.04
CA LEU A 100 -11.29 17.85 -19.33
C LEU A 100 -11.13 16.93 -20.54
N VAL A 101 -12.01 15.93 -20.69
CA VAL A 101 -12.00 15.03 -21.85
C VAL A 101 -12.37 15.80 -23.12
N SER A 102 -13.42 16.62 -23.09
CA SER A 102 -13.79 17.47 -24.24
C SER A 102 -12.64 18.38 -24.68
N CYS A 103 -12.03 19.10 -23.74
CA CYS A 103 -10.93 20.02 -24.03
C CYS A 103 -9.68 19.31 -24.60
N LYS A 104 -9.43 18.06 -24.20
CA LYS A 104 -8.36 17.25 -24.80
C LYS A 104 -8.63 16.92 -26.26
N ASN A 105 -9.89 16.63 -26.63
CA ASN A 105 -10.26 16.32 -28.01
C ASN A 105 -10.14 17.57 -28.89
N ASP A 106 -10.66 18.72 -28.45
CA ASP A 106 -10.54 19.99 -29.18
C ASP A 106 -9.07 20.38 -29.41
N ARG A 107 -8.18 20.09 -28.44
CA ARG A 107 -6.74 20.32 -28.58
C ARG A 107 -6.11 19.46 -29.67
N ILE A 108 -6.53 18.21 -29.81
CA ILE A 108 -6.02 17.30 -30.85
C ILE A 108 -6.40 17.85 -32.23
N GLU A 109 -7.67 18.25 -32.41
CA GLU A 109 -8.15 18.84 -33.67
C GLU A 109 -7.37 20.12 -34.06
N VAL A 110 -7.08 21.00 -33.08
CA VAL A 110 -6.27 22.21 -33.33
C VAL A 110 -4.81 21.87 -33.69
N ILE A 111 -4.23 20.81 -33.12
CA ILE A 111 -2.87 20.37 -33.46
C ILE A 111 -2.84 19.81 -34.88
N GLU A 112 -3.82 18.99 -35.26
CA GLU A 112 -3.94 18.44 -36.61
C GLU A 112 -4.15 19.55 -37.66
N GLY A 113 -5.03 20.53 -37.38
CA GLY A 113 -5.22 21.68 -38.25
C GLY A 113 -3.97 22.54 -38.43
N LYS A 114 -3.15 22.71 -37.38
CA LYS A 114 -1.87 23.43 -37.46
C LYS A 114 -0.81 22.68 -38.28
N ALA A 115 -0.79 21.35 -38.20
CA ALA A 115 0.11 20.53 -39.00
C ALA A 115 -0.19 20.69 -40.50
N LEU A 116 -1.47 20.58 -40.89
CA LEU A 116 -1.92 20.78 -42.27
C LEU A 116 -1.60 22.19 -42.80
N LYS A 117 -1.82 23.22 -41.96
CA LYS A 117 -1.46 24.60 -42.32
C LYS A 117 0.04 24.73 -42.61
N THR A 118 0.88 24.15 -41.77
CA THR A 118 2.35 24.22 -41.92
C THR A 118 2.79 23.54 -43.22
N GLU A 119 2.19 22.39 -43.55
CA GLU A 119 2.44 21.67 -44.80
C GLU A 119 2.08 22.52 -46.03
N LEU A 120 0.88 23.12 -46.03
CA LEU A 120 0.44 24.03 -47.11
C LEU A 120 1.36 25.25 -47.25
N GLU A 121 1.78 25.85 -46.14
CA GLU A 121 2.74 26.97 -46.15
C GLU A 121 4.09 26.56 -46.73
N THR A 122 4.59 25.37 -46.39
CA THR A 122 5.84 24.86 -46.97
C THR A 122 5.73 24.61 -48.48
N ASN A 123 4.61 24.03 -48.93
CA ASN A 123 4.35 23.79 -50.36
C ASN A 123 4.24 25.10 -51.15
N LEU A 124 3.59 26.13 -50.59
CA LEU A 124 3.48 27.43 -51.24
C LEU A 124 4.84 28.13 -51.31
N ARG A 125 5.62 28.09 -50.22
CA ARG A 125 6.97 28.67 -50.17
C ARG A 125 7.92 28.05 -51.18
N THR A 126 7.90 26.71 -51.32
CA THR A 126 8.77 26.02 -52.30
C THR A 126 8.37 26.38 -53.74
N ASN A 127 7.07 26.43 -54.03
CA ASN A 127 6.57 26.78 -55.36
C ASN A 127 6.93 28.23 -55.75
N LEU A 128 6.70 29.18 -54.85
CA LEU A 128 7.02 30.60 -55.08
C LEU A 128 8.53 30.85 -55.18
N LYS A 129 9.35 30.16 -54.37
CA LYS A 129 10.81 30.26 -54.45
C LYS A 129 11.33 29.79 -55.82
N ARG A 130 10.80 28.68 -56.34
CA ARG A 130 11.14 28.19 -57.68
C ARG A 130 10.76 29.20 -58.76
N ARG A 131 9.53 29.72 -58.70
CA ARG A 131 9.04 30.75 -59.64
C ARG A 131 9.91 32.01 -59.64
N LYS A 132 10.34 32.43 -58.45
CA LYS A 132 11.26 33.56 -58.26
C LYS A 132 12.61 33.27 -58.92
N GLN A 133 13.21 32.10 -58.67
CA GLN A 133 14.48 31.69 -59.27
C GLN A 133 14.40 31.59 -60.80
N ASP A 134 13.29 31.09 -61.33
CA ASP A 134 13.07 31.01 -62.79
C ASP A 134 13.00 32.42 -63.42
N LEU A 135 12.34 33.38 -62.76
CA LEU A 135 12.28 34.78 -63.22
C LEU A 135 13.61 35.51 -63.08
N GLU A 136 14.34 35.29 -61.98
CA GLU A 136 15.69 35.84 -61.79
C GLU A 136 16.66 35.32 -62.86
N ALA A 137 16.58 34.04 -63.23
CA ALA A 137 17.39 33.50 -64.32
C ALA A 137 17.08 34.15 -65.68
N VAL A 138 15.80 34.46 -65.95
CA VAL A 138 15.38 35.18 -67.16
C VAL A 138 15.89 36.63 -67.15
N ILE A 139 15.82 37.32 -66.02
CA ILE A 139 16.33 38.70 -65.88
C ILE A 139 17.85 38.73 -66.05
N SER A 140 18.60 37.85 -65.37
CA SER A 140 20.06 37.77 -65.51
C SER A 140 20.50 37.43 -66.93
N SER A 141 19.68 36.72 -67.72
CA SER A 141 19.96 36.49 -69.14
C SER A 141 19.70 37.71 -70.04
N ALA A 142 18.86 38.65 -69.59
CA ALA A 142 18.57 39.91 -70.28
C ALA A 142 19.59 41.02 -69.93
N ASP A 143 20.17 40.99 -68.72
CA ASP A 143 21.17 41.97 -68.27
C ASP A 143 22.58 41.74 -68.87
N ALA A 144 22.83 40.60 -69.52
CA ALA A 144 24.09 40.31 -70.22
C ALA A 144 24.34 41.18 -71.48
N ASP A 145 23.36 42.01 -71.87
CA ASP A 145 23.42 42.90 -73.05
C ASP A 145 23.69 44.39 -72.70
N SER A 146 24.01 44.72 -71.43
CA SER A 146 24.30 46.10 -71.01
C SER A 146 25.70 46.33 -70.42
N MET A 147 26.25 47.48 -70.82
CA MET A 147 27.64 47.97 -70.82
C MET A 147 28.40 48.07 -69.48
N VAL A 148 29.73 47.88 -69.61
CA VAL A 148 30.87 48.80 -69.28
C VAL A 148 30.73 49.71 -68.05
N VAL A 149 31.67 49.61 -67.11
CA VAL A 149 31.79 50.49 -65.93
C VAL A 149 33.00 51.45 -66.08
N ASP A 150 32.76 52.73 -65.78
CA ASP A 150 33.69 53.87 -65.86
C ASP A 150 34.10 54.36 -64.46
N ALA A 151 35.23 55.08 -64.33
CA ALA A 151 35.94 55.30 -63.06
C ALA A 151 35.25 56.20 -62.00
N ASP A 152 34.30 57.05 -62.37
CA ASP A 152 33.45 57.80 -61.40
C ASP A 152 32.53 56.86 -60.59
N SER A 153 32.29 55.64 -61.10
CA SER A 153 31.52 54.60 -60.41
C SER A 153 32.19 54.15 -59.11
N MET A 154 33.52 54.08 -59.08
CA MET A 154 34.25 53.50 -57.93
C MET A 154 34.13 54.34 -56.66
N THR A 155 34.11 55.67 -56.78
CA THR A 155 33.99 56.56 -55.60
C THR A 155 32.57 56.60 -55.05
N LEU A 156 31.58 56.48 -55.94
CA LEU A 156 30.19 56.33 -55.56
C LEU A 156 29.97 54.97 -54.88
N GLU A 157 30.58 53.90 -55.39
CA GLU A 157 30.57 52.56 -54.81
C GLU A 157 31.09 52.54 -53.37
N GLU A 158 32.21 53.21 -53.06
CA GLU A 158 32.75 53.26 -51.70
C GLU A 158 31.80 53.96 -50.69
N GLU A 159 31.14 55.06 -51.10
CA GLU A 159 30.13 55.72 -50.25
C GLU A 159 28.88 54.86 -50.06
N TYR A 160 28.44 54.16 -51.11
CA TYR A 160 27.35 53.20 -51.04
C TYR A 160 27.70 52.03 -50.12
N GLU A 161 28.91 51.48 -50.21
CA GLU A 161 29.37 50.41 -49.33
C GLU A 161 29.39 50.84 -47.86
N ARG A 162 29.82 52.07 -47.57
CA ARG A 162 29.81 52.58 -46.19
C ARG A 162 28.39 52.69 -45.62
N LYS A 163 27.45 53.27 -46.38
CA LYS A 163 26.03 53.33 -45.97
C LYS A 163 25.44 51.94 -45.82
N HIS A 164 25.73 51.05 -46.76
CA HIS A 164 25.27 49.68 -46.74
C HIS A 164 25.81 48.91 -45.52
N GLN A 165 27.03 49.22 -45.08
CA GLN A 165 27.62 48.62 -43.88
C GLN A 165 27.02 49.18 -42.59
N GLU A 166 26.63 50.45 -42.56
CA GLU A 166 25.94 51.09 -41.43
C GLU A 166 24.50 50.56 -41.28
N GLU A 167 23.76 50.48 -42.39
CA GLU A 167 22.44 49.85 -42.45
C GLU A 167 22.49 48.35 -42.08
N ALA A 168 23.55 47.63 -42.47
CA ALA A 168 23.74 46.24 -42.10
C ALA A 168 23.92 46.06 -40.57
N LYS A 169 24.65 46.98 -39.91
CA LYS A 169 24.80 46.97 -38.44
C LYS A 169 23.50 47.27 -37.72
N GLU A 170 22.74 48.27 -38.18
CA GLU A 170 21.43 48.57 -37.60
C GLU A 170 20.46 47.39 -37.76
N LEU A 171 20.51 46.72 -38.93
CA LEU A 171 19.72 45.52 -39.18
C LEU A 171 20.11 44.37 -38.25
N GLU A 172 21.41 44.18 -37.99
CA GLU A 172 21.93 43.18 -37.04
C GLU A 172 21.40 43.44 -35.62
N GLU A 173 21.46 44.69 -35.13
CA GLU A 173 20.91 45.03 -33.81
C GLU A 173 19.39 44.80 -33.71
N LEU A 174 18.65 45.11 -34.77
CA LEU A 174 17.21 44.87 -34.83
C LEU A 174 16.90 43.37 -34.85
N LEU A 175 17.71 42.57 -35.53
CA LEU A 175 17.60 41.11 -35.55
C LEU A 175 17.88 40.53 -34.16
N ASP A 176 18.89 41.03 -33.45
CA ASP A 176 19.19 40.60 -32.08
C ASP A 176 18.05 40.93 -31.11
N LYS A 177 17.51 42.16 -31.20
CA LYS A 177 16.33 42.57 -30.42
C LYS A 177 15.14 41.66 -30.74
N LYS A 178 14.86 41.41 -32.03
CA LYS A 178 13.80 40.49 -32.47
C LYS A 178 13.99 39.08 -31.92
N ASN A 179 15.20 38.54 -32.00
CA ASN A 179 15.53 37.21 -31.49
C ASN A 179 15.33 37.13 -29.98
N SER A 180 15.74 38.16 -29.23
CA SER A 180 15.52 38.24 -27.79
C SER A 180 14.04 38.29 -27.39
N TYR A 181 13.22 39.03 -28.15
CA TYR A 181 11.77 39.07 -27.93
C TYR A 181 11.10 37.75 -28.33
N SER A 182 11.54 37.12 -29.42
CA SER A 182 11.06 35.80 -29.83
C SER A 182 11.31 34.76 -28.74
N ALA A 183 12.53 34.73 -28.18
CA ALA A 183 12.88 33.84 -27.08
C ALA A 183 11.99 34.05 -25.84
N LYS A 184 11.70 35.30 -25.47
CA LYS A 184 10.78 35.62 -24.36
C LYS A 184 9.34 35.19 -24.64
N VAL A 185 8.86 35.38 -25.87
CA VAL A 185 7.52 34.92 -26.27
C VAL A 185 7.42 33.40 -26.19
N GLU A 186 8.44 32.67 -26.64
CA GLU A 186 8.51 31.22 -26.52
C GLU A 186 8.54 30.77 -25.06
N GLU A 187 9.33 31.43 -24.21
CA GLU A 187 9.39 31.18 -22.77
C GLU A 187 8.03 31.36 -22.10
N TYR A 188 7.37 32.51 -22.30
CA TYR A 188 6.04 32.75 -21.73
C TYR A 188 4.99 31.78 -22.28
N THR A 189 5.08 31.42 -23.57
CA THR A 189 4.18 30.43 -24.18
C THR A 189 4.40 29.04 -23.56
N ARG A 190 5.63 28.67 -23.24
CA ARG A 190 5.95 27.41 -22.54
C ARG A 190 5.39 27.44 -21.11
N ASN A 191 5.64 28.51 -20.36
CA ASN A 191 5.13 28.67 -18.99
C ASN A 191 3.60 28.59 -18.94
N ILE A 192 2.90 29.21 -19.91
CA ILE A 192 1.43 29.12 -20.02
C ILE A 192 0.97 27.68 -20.28
N LYS A 193 1.69 26.91 -21.11
CA LYS A 193 1.36 25.50 -21.39
C LYS A 193 1.60 24.60 -20.17
N GLU A 194 2.65 24.86 -19.39
CA GLU A 194 2.99 24.10 -18.18
C GLU A 194 1.98 24.31 -17.05
N LEU A 195 1.36 25.49 -16.96
CA LEU A 195 0.28 25.76 -16.00
C LEU A 195 -1.00 24.95 -16.27
N GLY A 196 -1.09 24.30 -17.44
CA GLY A 196 -2.22 23.46 -17.83
C GLY A 196 -3.39 24.24 -18.47
N PRO A 197 -4.37 23.52 -19.04
CA PRO A 197 -5.51 24.14 -19.70
C PRO A 197 -6.43 24.83 -18.68
N LEU A 198 -6.67 26.13 -18.88
CA LEU A 198 -7.70 26.84 -18.12
C LEU A 198 -9.09 26.41 -18.60
N THR A 199 -10.01 26.22 -17.67
CA THR A 199 -11.41 25.95 -17.99
C THR A 199 -12.06 27.19 -18.63
N SER A 200 -13.00 26.97 -19.55
CA SER A 200 -13.70 28.05 -20.27
C SER A 200 -14.37 29.03 -19.31
N ASP A 201 -14.95 28.52 -18.23
CA ASP A 201 -15.65 29.32 -17.21
C ASP A 201 -14.69 30.29 -16.49
N VAL A 202 -13.49 29.81 -16.13
CA VAL A 202 -12.44 30.65 -15.52
C VAL A 202 -11.93 31.67 -16.53
N PHE A 203 -11.78 31.28 -17.79
CA PHE A 203 -11.36 32.21 -18.83
C PHE A 203 -12.37 33.37 -18.98
N GLU A 204 -13.66 33.09 -19.09
CA GLU A 204 -14.70 34.13 -19.22
C GLU A 204 -14.76 35.07 -18.00
N MET A 205 -14.63 34.55 -16.79
CA MET A 205 -14.67 35.35 -15.55
C MET A 205 -13.56 36.41 -15.46
N TYR A 206 -12.40 36.14 -16.08
CA TYR A 206 -11.21 36.99 -16.01
C TYR A 206 -10.87 37.71 -17.32
N LYS A 207 -11.50 37.36 -18.44
CA LYS A 207 -11.27 37.91 -19.80
C LYS A 207 -11.39 39.43 -19.88
N HIS A 208 -12.35 40.02 -19.16
CA HIS A 208 -12.65 41.46 -19.22
C HIS A 208 -12.01 42.28 -18.09
N ARG A 209 -11.08 41.70 -17.32
CA ARG A 209 -10.43 42.37 -16.18
C ARG A 209 -9.15 43.07 -16.62
N SER A 210 -8.83 44.19 -15.98
CA SER A 210 -7.57 44.88 -16.22
C SER A 210 -6.39 44.07 -15.67
N ILE A 211 -5.22 44.21 -16.31
CA ILE A 211 -3.97 43.59 -15.85
C ILE A 211 -3.64 43.99 -14.41
N LYS A 212 -3.97 45.24 -14.03
CA LYS A 212 -3.73 45.77 -12.68
C LYS A 212 -4.58 45.05 -11.63
N ASP A 213 -5.85 44.78 -11.94
CA ASP A 213 -6.75 44.04 -11.06
C ASP A 213 -6.37 42.56 -10.96
N LEU A 214 -5.96 41.94 -12.08
CA LEU A 214 -5.46 40.57 -12.11
C LEU A 214 -4.23 40.39 -11.22
N LYS A 215 -3.25 41.30 -11.31
CA LYS A 215 -2.06 41.29 -10.44
C LYS A 215 -2.41 41.44 -8.95
N LYS A 216 -3.35 42.34 -8.62
CA LYS A 216 -3.78 42.54 -7.22
C LYS A 216 -4.44 41.27 -6.64
N ARG A 217 -5.28 40.59 -7.44
CA ARG A 217 -5.89 39.32 -7.04
C ARG A 217 -4.88 38.18 -6.94
N LEU A 218 -3.95 38.09 -7.88
CA LEU A 218 -2.87 37.09 -7.82
C LEU A 218 -2.08 37.23 -6.51
N HIS A 219 -1.77 38.47 -6.11
CA HIS A 219 -1.08 38.72 -4.85
C HIS A 219 -1.92 38.28 -3.64
N LYS A 220 -3.20 38.68 -3.59
CA LYS A 220 -4.12 38.26 -2.53
C LYS A 220 -4.27 36.72 -2.44
N CYS A 221 -4.35 36.03 -3.58
CA CYS A 221 -4.38 34.57 -3.61
C CYS A 221 -3.07 33.97 -3.10
N LYS A 222 -1.91 34.56 -3.46
CA LYS A 222 -0.60 34.12 -2.98
C LYS A 222 -0.48 34.28 -1.46
N ASP A 223 -0.96 35.40 -0.91
CA ASP A 223 -0.95 35.66 0.53
C ASP A 223 -1.86 34.67 1.27
N ASN A 224 -3.04 34.38 0.73
CA ASN A 224 -3.94 33.36 1.27
C ASN A 224 -3.31 31.95 1.22
N LEU A 225 -2.63 31.60 0.11
CA LEU A 225 -1.92 30.33 -0.02
C LEU A 225 -0.77 30.18 0.99
N GLN A 226 -0.09 31.27 1.36
CA GLN A 226 0.96 31.25 2.38
C GLN A 226 0.44 30.89 3.77
N GLN A 227 -0.81 31.22 4.10
CA GLN A 227 -1.43 30.83 5.37
C GLN A 227 -1.53 29.30 5.51
N PHE A 228 -1.63 28.60 4.39
CA PHE A 228 -1.69 27.13 4.31
C PHE A 228 -0.31 26.48 4.09
N SER A 229 0.78 27.17 4.43
CA SER A 229 2.16 26.68 4.25
C SER A 229 2.46 25.36 4.98
N HIS A 230 1.76 25.07 6.08
CA HIS A 230 2.00 23.91 6.94
C HIS A 230 0.99 22.76 6.72
N VAL A 231 0.29 22.74 5.58
CA VAL A 231 -0.67 21.67 5.28
C VAL A 231 0.07 20.38 4.91
N ASN A 232 -0.38 19.28 5.52
CA ASN A 232 0.11 17.94 5.21
C ASN A 232 -0.32 17.51 3.80
N LYS A 233 0.60 17.61 2.84
CA LYS A 233 0.37 17.24 1.44
C LYS A 233 0.10 15.74 1.22
N LYS A 234 0.43 14.89 2.20
CA LYS A 234 0.20 13.43 2.16
C LYS A 234 -1.06 13.02 2.93
N ALA A 235 -1.83 13.96 3.45
CA ALA A 235 -3.00 13.66 4.27
C ALA A 235 -4.00 12.74 3.55
N LEU A 236 -4.19 12.93 2.25
CA LEU A 236 -5.08 12.09 1.45
C LEU A 236 -4.58 10.65 1.35
N ASP A 237 -3.31 10.46 0.97
CA ASP A 237 -2.71 9.13 0.85
C ASP A 237 -2.67 8.42 2.21
N GLN A 238 -2.35 9.15 3.28
CA GLN A 238 -2.37 8.63 4.65
C GLN A 238 -3.78 8.25 5.08
N TYR A 239 -4.79 9.07 4.79
CA TYR A 239 -6.17 8.78 5.13
C TYR A 239 -6.67 7.51 4.45
N ILE A 240 -6.38 7.34 3.16
CA ILE A 240 -6.77 6.14 2.40
C ILE A 240 -6.11 4.90 3.03
N ASN A 241 -4.79 4.93 3.23
CA ASN A 241 -4.05 3.81 3.82
C ASN A 241 -4.53 3.47 5.24
N PHE A 242 -4.75 4.47 6.09
CA PHE A 242 -5.25 4.25 7.44
C PHE A 242 -6.70 3.77 7.47
N THR A 243 -7.52 4.16 6.49
CA THR A 243 -8.88 3.66 6.37
C THR A 243 -8.89 2.18 6.00
N GLU A 244 -8.07 1.77 5.03
CA GLU A 244 -7.91 0.36 4.64
C GLU A 244 -7.39 -0.50 5.80
N GLN A 245 -6.34 -0.04 6.51
CA GLN A 245 -5.81 -0.73 7.69
C GLN A 245 -6.85 -0.87 8.80
N ARG A 246 -7.67 0.18 9.02
CA ARG A 246 -8.74 0.14 10.02
C ARG A 246 -9.77 -0.92 9.68
N GLU A 247 -10.19 -1.01 8.42
CA GLU A 247 -11.17 -2.01 7.98
C GLU A 247 -10.64 -3.44 8.15
N GLU A 248 -9.37 -3.69 7.82
CA GLU A 248 -8.74 -4.99 8.02
C GLU A 248 -8.68 -5.38 9.50
N LEU A 249 -8.26 -4.45 10.36
CA LEU A 249 -8.21 -4.67 11.81
C LEU A 249 -9.60 -4.90 12.40
N GLN A 250 -10.61 -4.17 11.94
CA GLN A 250 -11.99 -4.31 12.41
C GLN A 250 -12.57 -5.68 12.02
N LYS A 251 -12.26 -6.17 10.82
CA LYS A 251 -12.63 -7.53 10.40
C LYS A 251 -11.94 -8.59 11.27
N ARG A 252 -10.63 -8.46 11.51
CA ARG A 252 -9.89 -9.38 12.37
C ARG A 252 -10.38 -9.37 13.82
N GLN A 253 -10.77 -8.21 14.34
CA GLN A 253 -11.37 -8.10 15.67
C GLN A 253 -12.69 -8.88 15.74
N ALA A 254 -13.55 -8.74 14.74
CA ALA A 254 -14.81 -9.46 14.68
C ALA A 254 -14.60 -10.99 14.66
N GLU A 255 -13.63 -11.46 13.87
CA GLU A 255 -13.23 -12.87 13.82
C GLU A 255 -12.72 -13.38 15.19
N LEU A 256 -11.89 -12.59 15.88
CA LEU A 256 -11.37 -12.95 17.20
C LEU A 256 -12.48 -13.00 18.26
N VAL A 257 -13.43 -12.07 18.24
CA VAL A 257 -14.58 -12.07 19.16
C VAL A 257 -15.45 -13.31 18.96
N VAL A 258 -15.66 -13.72 17.71
CA VAL A 258 -16.35 -14.98 17.42
C VAL A 258 -15.54 -16.18 17.91
N GLY A 259 -14.22 -16.20 17.65
CA GLY A 259 -13.33 -17.25 18.13
C GLY A 259 -13.32 -17.39 19.66
N GLU A 260 -13.33 -16.28 20.39
CA GLU A 260 -13.40 -16.27 21.86
C GLU A 260 -14.68 -16.96 22.37
N LYS A 261 -15.83 -16.66 21.75
CA LYS A 261 -17.11 -17.30 22.11
C LYS A 261 -17.05 -18.81 21.91
N VAL A 262 -16.55 -19.25 20.75
CA VAL A 262 -16.41 -20.68 20.43
C VAL A 262 -15.49 -21.39 21.42
N ILE A 263 -14.36 -20.77 21.81
CA ILE A 263 -13.44 -21.35 22.79
C ILE A 263 -14.11 -21.45 24.17
N LYS A 264 -14.84 -20.42 24.60
CA LYS A 264 -15.56 -20.42 25.88
C LYS A 264 -16.63 -21.53 25.93
N GLU A 265 -17.39 -21.69 24.85
CA GLU A 265 -18.37 -22.77 24.72
C GLU A 265 -17.69 -24.14 24.78
N LEU A 266 -16.59 -24.32 24.06
CA LEU A 266 -15.82 -25.57 24.10
C LEU A 266 -15.27 -25.88 25.49
N ILE A 267 -14.73 -24.90 26.21
CA ILE A 267 -14.24 -25.08 27.58
C ILE A 267 -15.39 -25.54 28.49
N SER A 268 -16.55 -24.90 28.39
CA SER A 268 -17.73 -25.28 29.18
C SER A 268 -18.16 -26.72 28.91
N LEU A 269 -18.16 -27.14 27.64
CA LEU A 269 -18.50 -28.51 27.25
C LEU A 269 -17.46 -29.53 27.75
N LEU A 270 -16.18 -29.19 27.68
CA LEU A 270 -15.09 -30.06 28.18
C LEU A 270 -15.14 -30.19 29.70
N ASP A 271 -15.41 -29.11 30.42
CA ASP A 271 -15.56 -29.14 31.88
C ASP A 271 -16.75 -30.00 32.30
N GLN A 272 -17.90 -29.87 31.63
CA GLN A 272 -19.06 -30.73 31.88
C GLN A 272 -18.70 -32.21 31.66
N ARG A 273 -18.07 -32.54 30.54
CA ARG A 273 -17.69 -33.93 30.22
C ARG A 273 -16.66 -34.50 31.19
N LYS A 274 -15.74 -33.66 31.67
CA LYS A 274 -14.78 -34.01 32.72
C LYS A 274 -15.52 -34.32 34.02
N ASP A 275 -16.42 -33.46 34.46
CA ASP A 275 -17.18 -33.64 35.69
C ASP A 275 -18.05 -34.91 35.63
N GLU A 276 -18.74 -35.17 34.51
CA GLU A 276 -19.49 -36.41 34.27
C GLU A 276 -18.60 -37.67 34.32
N SER A 277 -17.39 -37.59 33.75
CA SER A 277 -16.44 -38.71 33.74
C SER A 277 -15.87 -38.97 35.14
N VAL A 278 -15.60 -37.91 35.91
CA VAL A 278 -15.16 -37.97 37.30
C VAL A 278 -16.27 -38.56 38.18
N GLU A 279 -17.52 -38.16 38.00
CA GLU A 279 -18.65 -38.71 38.76
C GLU A 279 -18.84 -40.21 38.46
N ARG A 280 -18.77 -40.62 37.19
CA ARG A 280 -18.90 -42.02 36.79
C ARG A 280 -17.79 -42.88 37.41
N THR A 281 -16.54 -42.43 37.32
CA THR A 281 -15.38 -43.15 37.88
C THR A 281 -15.46 -43.22 39.40
N PHE A 282 -15.85 -42.13 40.07
CA PHE A 282 -16.04 -42.10 41.52
C PHE A 282 -17.12 -43.08 41.98
N LYS A 283 -18.29 -43.12 41.33
CA LYS A 283 -19.34 -44.10 41.65
C LYS A 283 -18.83 -45.55 41.53
N GLY A 284 -18.02 -45.82 40.50
CA GLY A 284 -17.36 -47.12 40.32
C GLY A 284 -16.43 -47.46 41.50
N VAL A 285 -15.54 -46.54 41.86
CA VAL A 285 -14.60 -46.72 42.99
C VAL A 285 -15.34 -46.85 44.32
N ALA A 286 -16.36 -46.04 44.58
CA ALA A 286 -17.16 -46.08 45.80
C ALA A 286 -17.84 -47.45 46.00
N SER A 287 -18.40 -48.02 44.93
CA SER A 287 -19.00 -49.36 44.94
C SER A 287 -17.96 -50.44 45.25
N HIS A 288 -16.79 -50.38 44.62
CA HIS A 288 -15.70 -51.35 44.86
C HIS A 288 -15.15 -51.24 46.28
N PHE A 289 -14.96 -50.03 46.78
CA PHE A 289 -14.50 -49.79 48.14
C PHE A 289 -15.45 -50.37 49.18
N ARG A 290 -16.76 -50.13 49.04
CA ARG A 290 -17.78 -50.71 49.93
C ARG A 290 -17.69 -52.23 49.96
N ARG A 291 -17.56 -52.86 48.79
CA ARG A 291 -17.42 -54.32 48.67
C ARG A 291 -16.17 -54.83 49.40
N VAL A 292 -15.01 -54.28 49.08
CA VAL A 292 -13.72 -54.69 49.69
C VAL A 292 -13.71 -54.46 51.20
N PHE A 293 -14.26 -53.35 51.67
CA PHE A 293 -14.32 -53.03 53.10
C PHE A 293 -15.19 -54.02 53.89
N SER A 294 -16.34 -54.41 53.32
CA SER A 294 -17.23 -55.38 53.95
C SER A 294 -16.63 -56.78 54.08
N GLU A 295 -15.74 -57.18 53.15
CA GLU A 295 -15.00 -58.44 53.23
C GLU A 295 -13.89 -58.38 54.30
N LEU A 296 -13.27 -57.22 54.49
CA LEU A 296 -12.14 -57.04 55.39
C LEU A 296 -12.57 -56.85 56.87
N VAL A 297 -13.70 -56.19 57.12
CA VAL A 297 -14.20 -55.89 58.47
C VAL A 297 -15.59 -56.53 58.66
N LYS A 298 -15.65 -57.66 59.37
CA LYS A 298 -16.91 -58.38 59.64
C LYS A 298 -17.88 -57.49 60.43
N GLY A 299 -18.97 -57.07 59.78
CA GLY A 299 -20.03 -56.23 60.36
C GLY A 299 -19.82 -54.72 60.26
N GLY A 300 -18.75 -54.25 59.60
CA GLY A 300 -18.50 -52.83 59.36
C GLY A 300 -19.04 -52.34 58.01
N ASN A 301 -19.59 -51.12 57.97
CA ASN A 301 -20.00 -50.43 56.74
C ASN A 301 -19.18 -49.15 56.55
N ALA A 302 -18.70 -48.89 55.33
CA ALA A 302 -17.98 -47.67 55.00
C ALA A 302 -18.39 -47.14 53.62
N ASP A 303 -18.54 -45.82 53.52
CA ASP A 303 -18.99 -45.11 52.33
C ASP A 303 -18.05 -43.97 51.93
N LEU A 304 -17.81 -43.85 50.63
CA LEU A 304 -17.07 -42.74 50.03
C LEU A 304 -18.06 -41.66 49.59
N VAL A 305 -17.86 -40.44 50.11
CA VAL A 305 -18.69 -39.27 49.80
C VAL A 305 -17.85 -38.24 49.04
N MET A 306 -18.35 -37.80 47.89
CA MET A 306 -17.70 -36.75 47.10
C MET A 306 -18.03 -35.38 47.71
N MET A 307 -17.01 -34.66 48.14
CA MET A 307 -17.16 -33.31 48.69
C MET A 307 -16.90 -32.28 47.59
N MET A 308 -17.89 -31.42 47.30
CA MET A 308 -17.67 -30.29 46.40
C MET A 308 -16.96 -29.17 47.13
N LYS A 309 -15.75 -28.80 46.69
CA LYS A 309 -15.11 -27.55 47.12
C LYS A 309 -15.92 -26.38 46.57
N LYS A 310 -16.43 -25.50 47.44
CA LYS A 310 -16.98 -24.20 47.03
C LYS A 310 -15.92 -23.45 46.24
N LYS A 311 -16.16 -23.19 44.95
CA LYS A 311 -15.31 -22.29 44.16
C LYS A 311 -15.40 -20.91 44.80
N VAL A 312 -14.29 -20.43 45.36
CA VAL A 312 -14.14 -19.00 45.69
C VAL A 312 -14.12 -18.27 44.35
N CYS A 313 -15.10 -17.40 44.13
CA CYS A 313 -15.19 -16.54 42.96
C CYS A 313 -14.07 -15.49 43.04
N GLY A 314 -12.87 -15.87 42.62
CA GLY A 314 -11.74 -14.97 42.40
C GLY A 314 -11.73 -14.49 40.96
N TYR A 315 -11.45 -13.21 40.77
CA TYR A 315 -11.37 -12.44 39.53
C TYR A 315 -12.67 -11.76 39.07
N GLN A 316 -13.09 -10.76 39.85
CA GLN A 316 -13.56 -9.51 39.25
C GLN A 316 -12.37 -8.84 38.56
N ILE A 317 -12.39 -8.83 37.22
CA ILE A 317 -11.60 -7.88 36.45
C ILE A 317 -12.48 -6.63 36.39
N THR A 318 -12.15 -5.65 37.22
CA THR A 318 -12.73 -4.30 37.15
C THR A 318 -12.37 -3.67 35.80
N SER A 319 -13.36 -2.98 35.21
CA SER A 319 -13.30 -2.27 33.93
C SER A 319 -12.18 -1.26 33.83
#